data_AF-A0AA39WK72-F1
#
_entry.id   AF-A0AA39WK72-F1
#
_cell.length_a   1.000
_cell.length_b   1.000
_cell.length_c   1.000
_cell.angle_alpha   90.00
_cell.angle_beta   90.00
_cell.angle_gamma   90.00
#
_symmetry.space_group_name_H-M   'P 1'
#
loop_
_entity.id
_entity.type
_entity.pdbx_description
1 polymer ?
#
loop_
_entity_poly.entity_id
_entity_poly.type
_entity_poly.pdbx_seq_one_letter_code
_entity_poly.pdbx_strand_id
1 'polypeptide(L)'
;MTTMAARWHPYTVLGLQGDEAPEGEIQCSAICYGQKRRGHRCRWTTDAEEWINGDDDRDNARRMLSALERKFPSEVTLDDLKELAAVCVCRRRHRHMGGDVAGKWLKQVQGLAAIPAEAPPRPSTPGQANPSQHPPNVYTCGNPTPPRSQENLKLSSSGTSSVDPPPKFDLPVFESSPSHQTDQELRDAKAKISDLSSRNEKLNARLGEQDFIECMTKEKLERVQKKLDKLSSEKDSLIEQSKKDLARQRELMEEKSRLVEQSKKDLAVQRQLTEENRALSQEMATLKRQLESAAAENDSLRGELDCMTAENSSLRGALNSVTAENKSLRGELGFAAAENESLQGQLDSAVADNNKLEGQNAGVAGELRETQDALRVSRQIVSHLERKLQDERAKLVLRALYTP
;
A
#
# COMPACT_ATOMS: atom_id res chain seq x y z
N MET A 1 -6.82 -19.90 27.48
CA MET A 1 -7.72 -19.43 26.42
C MET A 1 -8.05 -17.98 26.71
N THR A 2 -7.69 -17.07 25.82
CA THR A 2 -8.03 -15.64 25.98
C THR A 2 -9.50 -15.45 25.63
N THR A 3 -10.31 -14.98 26.56
CA THR A 3 -11.70 -14.62 26.28
C THR A 3 -11.72 -13.47 25.28
N MET A 4 -12.39 -13.66 24.14
CA MET A 4 -12.63 -12.58 23.19
C MET A 4 -13.61 -11.58 23.79
N ALA A 5 -13.09 -10.58 24.49
CA ALA A 5 -13.82 -9.33 24.70
C ALA A 5 -14.24 -8.80 23.32
N ALA A 6 -15.50 -8.35 23.19
CA ALA A 6 -16.01 -7.84 21.93
C ALA A 6 -15.19 -6.61 21.51
N ARG A 7 -14.34 -6.76 20.48
CA ARG A 7 -13.41 -5.72 20.03
C ARG A 7 -14.21 -4.52 19.54
N TRP A 8 -14.23 -3.47 20.36
CA TRP A 8 -14.81 -2.17 20.01
C TRP A 8 -14.08 -1.64 18.78
N HIS A 9 -14.83 -0.99 17.88
CA HIS A 9 -14.28 -0.36 16.69
C HIS A 9 -14.84 1.06 16.57
N PRO A 10 -13.99 2.11 16.63
CA PRO A 10 -14.46 3.48 16.80
C PRO A 10 -15.34 3.95 15.64
N TYR A 11 -15.03 3.56 14.41
CA TYR A 11 -15.84 3.89 13.23
C TYR A 11 -17.30 3.44 13.40
N THR A 12 -17.50 2.18 13.79
CA THR A 12 -18.82 1.54 13.90
C THR A 12 -19.72 2.22 14.94
N VAL A 13 -19.15 2.68 16.06
CA VAL A 13 -19.92 3.18 17.21
C VAL A 13 -20.08 4.69 17.21
N LEU A 14 -19.05 5.43 16.77
CA LEU A 14 -19.12 6.89 16.59
C LEU A 14 -19.96 7.28 15.36
N GLY A 15 -20.33 6.29 14.53
CA GLY A 15 -21.10 6.49 13.31
C GLY A 15 -20.27 7.14 12.20
N LEU A 16 -19.01 6.71 12.05
CA LEU A 16 -18.11 7.14 10.99
C LEU A 16 -17.98 6.03 9.94
N GLN A 17 -18.13 6.39 8.68
CA GLN A 17 -17.76 5.51 7.56
C GLN A 17 -16.40 5.98 7.06
N GLY A 18 -15.40 5.10 7.10
CA GLY A 18 -14.09 5.32 6.50
C GLY A 18 -13.88 4.31 5.37
N ASP A 19 -13.31 4.76 4.27
CA ASP A 19 -12.66 3.86 3.31
C ASP A 19 -11.24 3.54 3.82
N GLU A 20 -10.88 2.25 3.87
CA GLU A 20 -9.63 1.78 4.47
C GLU A 20 -8.39 2.20 3.65
N ALA A 21 -8.54 2.48 2.35
CA ALA A 21 -7.49 3.09 1.53
C ALA A 21 -6.95 4.39 2.18
N PRO A 22 -5.65 4.72 2.08
CA PRO A 22 -5.08 5.89 2.76
C PRO A 22 -5.71 7.22 2.32
N GLU A 23 -6.03 7.34 1.02
CA GLU A 23 -6.73 8.50 0.45
C GLU A 23 -8.21 8.58 0.86
N GLY A 24 -8.76 7.47 1.37
CA GLY A 24 -10.17 7.23 1.61
C GLY A 24 -10.87 8.27 2.50
N GLU A 25 -12.11 8.58 2.15
CA GLU A 25 -12.91 9.58 2.87
C GLU A 25 -13.38 9.07 4.23
N ILE A 26 -13.28 9.92 5.25
CA ILE A 26 -14.05 9.77 6.50
C ILE A 26 -15.36 10.56 6.35
N GLN A 27 -16.48 9.94 6.70
CA GLN A 27 -17.83 10.50 6.59
C GLN A 27 -18.64 10.28 7.87
N CYS A 28 -19.13 11.37 8.47
CA CYS A 28 -20.01 11.29 9.65
C CYS A 28 -21.44 10.91 9.23
N SER A 29 -21.87 9.69 9.54
CA SER A 29 -23.18 9.13 9.13
C SER A 29 -24.33 9.43 10.10
N ALA A 30 -24.08 9.53 11.41
CA ALA A 30 -25.13 9.38 12.42
C ALA A 30 -25.70 10.69 13.02
N ILE A 31 -24.96 11.80 13.06
CA ILE A 31 -25.28 12.95 13.92
C ILE A 31 -25.49 14.27 13.14
N CYS A 32 -26.39 14.21 12.14
CA CYS A 32 -26.91 15.39 11.43
C CYS A 32 -28.45 15.47 11.47
N TYR A 33 -29.02 15.26 12.66
CA TYR A 33 -30.44 15.50 12.97
C TYR A 33 -30.77 17.01 12.91
N GLY A 34 -30.86 17.56 11.70
CA GLY A 34 -30.95 19.02 11.54
C GLY A 34 -31.42 19.58 10.19
N GLN A 35 -31.74 18.76 9.17
CA GLN A 35 -32.56 19.18 8.00
C GLN A 35 -32.89 18.02 7.05
N LYS A 36 -34.11 18.01 6.49
CA LYS A 36 -34.53 17.11 5.40
C LYS A 36 -34.00 17.57 4.02
N ARG A 37 -32.69 17.73 3.86
CA ARG A 37 -32.05 17.91 2.53
C ARG A 37 -31.21 16.67 2.20
N ARG A 38 -31.44 16.11 1.01
CA ARG A 38 -30.84 14.84 0.55
C ARG A 38 -29.32 14.96 0.38
N GLY A 39 -28.60 13.87 0.61
CA GLY A 39 -27.27 13.63 0.01
C GLY A 39 -26.03 14.11 0.77
N HIS A 40 -26.08 15.21 1.53
CA HIS A 40 -24.88 15.78 2.17
C HIS A 40 -24.42 14.99 3.42
N ARG A 41 -23.74 13.86 3.21
CA ARG A 41 -22.86 13.27 4.23
C ARG A 41 -21.70 14.23 4.48
N CYS A 42 -21.37 14.49 5.74
CA CYS A 42 -20.31 15.44 6.09
C CYS A 42 -18.96 14.77 5.83
N ARG A 43 -18.33 15.15 4.71
CA ARG A 43 -17.08 14.59 4.16
C ARG A 43 -15.89 15.31 4.76
N TRP A 44 -14.86 14.57 5.14
CA TRP A 44 -13.60 15.12 5.64
C TRP A 44 -12.65 15.32 4.44
N THR A 45 -12.99 16.23 3.51
CA THR A 45 -12.17 16.55 2.33
C THR A 45 -11.27 17.75 2.51
N THR A 46 -10.15 17.67 1.81
CA THR A 46 -9.38 18.81 1.28
C THR A 46 -10.20 19.58 0.22
N ASP A 47 -11.16 20.39 0.66
CA ASP A 47 -11.83 21.35 -0.23
C ASP A 47 -10.80 22.45 -0.57
N ALA A 48 -10.22 22.38 -1.78
CA ALA A 48 -8.85 22.80 -2.06
C ALA A 48 -8.58 24.32 -2.24
N GLU A 49 -9.56 25.20 -1.98
CA GLU A 49 -9.49 26.61 -2.42
C GLU A 49 -9.01 27.62 -1.36
N GLU A 50 -8.81 27.25 -0.08
CA GLU A 50 -8.40 28.24 0.95
C GLU A 50 -7.56 27.71 2.15
N TRP A 51 -7.16 26.42 2.22
CA TRP A 51 -6.54 25.84 3.43
C TRP A 51 -5.19 25.14 3.18
N ILE A 52 -4.13 25.71 3.75
CA ILE A 52 -2.71 25.38 3.49
C ILE A 52 -2.27 24.01 4.07
N ASN A 53 -2.98 23.47 5.06
CA ASN A 53 -2.59 22.26 5.80
C ASN A 53 -3.55 21.05 5.58
N GLY A 54 -4.19 20.97 4.41
CA GLY A 54 -5.37 20.11 4.20
C GLY A 54 -5.19 18.61 4.48
N ASP A 55 -4.03 18.04 4.16
CA ASP A 55 -3.82 16.59 4.34
C ASP A 55 -3.41 16.18 5.76
N ASP A 56 -2.76 17.06 6.53
CA ASP A 56 -2.37 16.80 7.92
C ASP A 56 -3.60 16.50 8.80
N ASP A 57 -4.71 17.22 8.63
CA ASP A 57 -5.94 16.98 9.40
C ASP A 57 -6.56 15.60 9.09
N ARG A 58 -6.55 15.15 7.81
CA ARG A 58 -7.05 13.83 7.41
C ARG A 58 -6.22 12.71 8.05
N ASP A 59 -4.91 12.88 8.04
CA ASP A 59 -3.96 11.91 8.57
C ASP A 59 -3.99 11.89 10.10
N ASN A 60 -4.10 13.06 10.74
CA ASN A 60 -4.32 13.21 12.18
C ASN A 60 -5.62 12.50 12.63
N ALA A 61 -6.72 12.65 11.91
CA ALA A 61 -7.97 11.94 12.18
C ALA A 61 -7.78 10.40 12.19
N ARG A 62 -7.07 9.86 11.19
CA ARG A 62 -6.75 8.42 11.12
C ARG A 62 -5.84 7.97 12.28
N ARG A 63 -4.83 8.77 12.65
CA ARG A 63 -3.95 8.52 13.81
C ARG A 63 -4.74 8.51 15.12
N MET A 64 -5.66 9.47 15.33
CA MET A 64 -6.53 9.55 16.50
C MET A 64 -7.49 8.36 16.62
N LEU A 65 -8.15 7.97 15.53
CA LEU A 65 -9.03 6.79 15.50
C LEU A 65 -8.24 5.49 15.78
N SER A 66 -7.02 5.39 15.25
CA SER A 66 -6.12 4.26 15.53
C SER A 66 -5.63 4.22 16.98
N ALA A 67 -5.56 5.37 17.67
CA ALA A 67 -5.28 5.42 19.10
C ALA A 67 -6.51 5.03 19.94
N LEU A 68 -7.72 5.45 19.54
CA LEU A 68 -8.97 5.09 20.18
C LEU A 68 -9.35 3.61 20.05
N GLU A 69 -8.89 2.91 19.01
CA GLU A 69 -9.07 1.45 18.90
C GLU A 69 -8.22 0.66 19.91
N ARG A 70 -7.14 1.27 20.43
CA ARG A 70 -6.23 0.64 21.41
C ARG A 70 -6.63 0.86 22.87
N LYS A 71 -7.59 1.76 23.12
CA LYS A 71 -8.18 2.00 24.45
C LYS A 71 -9.40 1.10 24.67
N PHE A 72 -9.65 0.68 25.92
CA PHE A 72 -10.94 0.13 26.29
C PHE A 72 -12.03 1.23 26.25
N PRO A 73 -13.31 0.91 25.98
CA PRO A 73 -14.41 1.88 26.01
C PRO A 73 -14.54 2.67 27.33
N SER A 74 -14.09 2.09 28.45
CA SER A 74 -14.03 2.75 29.77
C SER A 74 -12.90 3.78 29.92
N GLU A 75 -11.91 3.77 29.04
CA GLU A 75 -10.71 4.64 29.08
C GLU A 75 -10.79 5.81 28.07
N VAL A 76 -11.80 5.82 27.22
CA VAL A 76 -12.05 6.92 26.26
C VAL A 76 -12.60 8.12 27.02
N THR A 77 -11.84 9.22 27.04
CA THR A 77 -12.21 10.45 27.74
C THR A 77 -13.11 11.34 26.89
N LEU A 78 -13.73 12.35 27.53
CA LEU A 78 -14.42 13.40 26.79
C LEU A 78 -13.46 14.19 25.89
N ASP A 79 -12.21 14.35 26.31
CA ASP A 79 -11.23 15.21 25.63
C ASP A 79 -10.64 14.54 24.39
N ASP A 80 -10.37 13.23 24.42
CA ASP A 80 -10.05 12.45 23.21
C ASP A 80 -11.11 12.65 22.10
N LEU A 81 -12.38 12.69 22.50
CA LEU A 81 -13.53 12.85 21.60
C LEU A 81 -13.78 14.31 21.19
N LYS A 82 -13.35 15.30 22.00
CA LYS A 82 -13.34 16.72 21.61
C LYS A 82 -12.27 16.99 20.55
N GLU A 83 -11.08 16.44 20.73
CA GLU A 83 -9.98 16.57 19.77
C GLU A 83 -10.36 15.94 18.43
N LEU A 84 -10.89 14.70 18.44
CA LEU A 84 -11.41 14.06 17.23
C LEU A 84 -12.53 14.89 16.57
N ALA A 85 -13.43 15.48 17.36
CA ALA A 85 -14.49 16.35 16.84
C ALA A 85 -13.97 17.73 16.33
N ALA A 86 -12.77 18.16 16.71
CA ALA A 86 -12.18 19.42 16.28
C ALA A 86 -11.58 19.37 14.88
N VAL A 87 -11.11 18.18 14.45
CA VAL A 87 -10.56 17.89 13.11
C VAL A 87 -11.68 17.68 12.06
N CYS A 88 -12.89 17.34 12.52
CA CYS A 88 -14.06 17.13 11.66
C CYS A 88 -14.47 18.41 10.89
N VAL A 89 -14.48 18.38 9.55
CA VAL A 89 -14.83 19.52 8.65
C VAL A 89 -16.16 20.20 9.00
N CYS A 90 -17.10 19.48 9.61
CA CYS A 90 -18.33 20.05 10.16
C CYS A 90 -18.10 21.10 11.29
N ARG A 91 -16.85 21.40 11.69
CA ARG A 91 -16.39 22.33 12.74
C ARG A 91 -17.19 23.63 12.82
N ARG A 92 -17.41 24.33 11.70
CA ARG A 92 -18.23 25.57 11.66
C ARG A 92 -19.69 25.30 12.06
N ARG A 93 -20.28 24.17 11.66
CA ARG A 93 -21.68 23.79 11.95
C ARG A 93 -21.85 23.22 13.37
N HIS A 94 -20.88 22.46 13.89
CA HIS A 94 -20.92 21.95 15.27
C HIS A 94 -20.64 23.03 16.31
N ARG A 95 -19.83 24.07 16.00
CA ARG A 95 -19.67 25.25 16.88
C ARG A 95 -21.01 25.99 17.09
N HIS A 96 -21.90 26.02 16.09
CA HIS A 96 -23.26 26.55 16.25
C HIS A 96 -24.24 25.57 16.93
N MET A 97 -23.95 24.26 16.98
CA MET A 97 -24.76 23.27 17.69
C MET A 97 -24.18 22.89 19.07
N GLY A 98 -23.51 23.83 19.74
CA GLY A 98 -23.27 23.78 21.20
C GLY A 98 -22.34 22.67 21.71
N GLY A 99 -21.44 22.12 20.89
CA GLY A 99 -20.39 21.19 21.35
C GLY A 99 -20.82 19.78 21.77
N ASP A 100 -22.13 19.49 21.82
CA ASP A 100 -22.71 18.22 22.26
C ASP A 100 -22.60 17.07 21.22
N VAL A 101 -21.46 16.98 20.54
CA VAL A 101 -21.09 15.83 19.68
C VAL A 101 -20.18 14.89 20.48
N ALA A 102 -19.08 15.40 21.04
CA ALA A 102 -18.20 14.64 21.91
C ALA A 102 -18.96 14.06 23.13
N GLY A 103 -19.94 14.80 23.68
CA GLY A 103 -20.80 14.32 24.76
C GLY A 103 -21.78 13.20 24.36
N LYS A 104 -22.25 13.19 23.10
CA LYS A 104 -23.08 12.08 22.56
C LYS A 104 -22.23 10.85 22.25
N TRP A 105 -21.09 11.06 21.60
CA TRP A 105 -20.10 10.01 21.38
C TRP A 105 -19.68 9.36 22.69
N LEU A 106 -19.32 10.14 23.72
CA LEU A 106 -18.94 9.60 25.03
C LEU A 106 -20.04 8.74 25.64
N LYS A 107 -21.32 9.15 25.56
CA LYS A 107 -22.46 8.34 26.01
C LYS A 107 -22.62 7.04 25.21
N GLN A 108 -22.32 7.02 23.91
CA GLN A 108 -22.31 5.79 23.10
C GLN A 108 -21.17 4.85 23.49
N VAL A 109 -19.95 5.38 23.73
CA VAL A 109 -18.80 4.57 24.16
C VAL A 109 -19.02 4.02 25.57
N GLN A 110 -19.44 4.85 26.52
CA GLN A 110 -19.76 4.44 27.89
C GLN A 110 -20.95 3.48 27.96
N GLY A 111 -21.92 3.59 27.04
CA GLY A 111 -23.03 2.64 26.90
C GLY A 111 -22.58 1.21 26.57
N LEU A 112 -21.41 1.03 25.94
CA LEU A 112 -20.80 -0.29 25.71
C LEU A 112 -20.03 -0.80 26.94
N ALA A 113 -19.41 0.10 27.71
CA ALA A 113 -18.77 -0.24 28.98
C ALA A 113 -19.79 -0.65 30.07
N ALA A 114 -21.06 -0.31 29.90
CA ALA A 114 -22.14 -0.62 30.85
C ALA A 114 -22.79 -2.01 30.67
N ILE A 115 -22.33 -2.83 29.72
CA ILE A 115 -22.87 -4.18 29.47
C ILE A 115 -22.22 -5.18 30.44
N PRO A 116 -22.96 -5.82 31.37
CA PRO A 116 -22.37 -6.77 32.31
C PRO A 116 -21.91 -8.06 31.63
N ALA A 117 -20.64 -8.42 31.82
CA ALA A 117 -20.02 -9.57 31.17
C ALA A 117 -20.19 -10.88 31.96
N GLU A 118 -21.41 -11.33 32.25
CA GLU A 118 -21.63 -12.67 32.82
C GLU A 118 -23.00 -13.31 32.54
N ALA A 119 -22.98 -14.54 32.02
CA ALA A 119 -24.12 -15.47 32.01
C ALA A 119 -23.60 -16.92 31.79
N PRO A 120 -23.55 -17.78 32.83
CA PRO A 120 -23.03 -19.14 32.68
C PRO A 120 -24.05 -20.10 32.04
N PRO A 121 -23.59 -21.13 31.30
CA PRO A 121 -24.49 -22.13 30.71
C PRO A 121 -25.12 -23.04 31.78
N ARG A 122 -26.40 -23.38 31.61
CA ARG A 122 -27.10 -24.32 32.50
C ARG A 122 -26.65 -25.77 32.29
N PRO A 123 -26.58 -26.60 33.35
CA PRO A 123 -26.39 -28.04 33.20
C PRO A 123 -27.63 -28.68 32.56
N SER A 124 -27.42 -29.75 31.78
CA SER A 124 -28.49 -30.59 31.22
C SER A 124 -28.38 -32.00 31.78
N THR A 125 -29.49 -32.53 32.29
CA THR A 125 -29.64 -33.92 32.78
C THR A 125 -30.91 -34.56 32.20
N PRO A 126 -31.01 -35.91 32.15
CA PRO A 126 -31.56 -36.57 30.96
C PRO A 126 -32.93 -37.25 31.15
N GLY A 127 -33.59 -37.62 30.04
CA GLY A 127 -34.54 -38.73 30.02
C GLY A 127 -35.50 -38.82 28.82
N GLN A 128 -35.80 -40.06 28.41
CA GLN A 128 -36.94 -40.51 27.58
C GLN A 128 -36.91 -40.10 26.08
N ALA A 129 -36.68 -41.03 25.13
CA ALA A 129 -37.60 -42.04 24.55
C ALA A 129 -38.49 -41.46 23.41
N ASN A 130 -38.91 -42.16 22.34
CA ASN A 130 -39.07 -43.62 22.13
C ASN A 130 -38.74 -44.08 20.65
N PRO A 131 -39.38 -45.04 19.93
CA PRO A 131 -38.69 -46.30 19.51
C PRO A 131 -38.69 -46.70 18.01
N SER A 132 -37.87 -47.73 17.68
CA SER A 132 -38.01 -48.71 16.56
C SER A 132 -37.84 -48.18 15.11
N GLN A 133 -37.56 -48.98 14.05
CA GLN A 133 -37.79 -50.42 13.76
C GLN A 133 -36.58 -51.15 13.06
N HIS A 134 -36.74 -52.44 12.76
CA HIS A 134 -35.77 -53.47 12.28
C HIS A 134 -35.96 -53.85 10.77
N PRO A 135 -35.29 -54.87 10.18
CA PRO A 135 -33.88 -55.37 10.23
C PRO A 135 -33.25 -55.18 8.81
N PRO A 136 -32.77 -56.17 7.97
CA PRO A 136 -32.21 -57.54 8.12
C PRO A 136 -30.81 -57.56 8.79
N ASN A 137 -30.08 -58.65 9.09
CA ASN A 137 -30.20 -60.12 8.99
C ASN A 137 -29.56 -60.90 7.80
N VAL A 138 -28.40 -61.53 8.07
CA VAL A 138 -27.93 -62.82 7.48
C VAL A 138 -27.22 -63.64 8.59
N TYR A 139 -27.37 -64.97 8.58
CA TYR A 139 -26.85 -65.96 9.56
C TYR A 139 -25.38 -66.38 9.22
N THR A 140 -24.59 -67.12 10.03
CA THR A 140 -24.88 -68.43 10.68
C THR A 140 -24.03 -68.78 11.92
N CYS A 141 -24.71 -69.41 12.90
CA CYS A 141 -24.36 -70.60 13.69
C CYS A 141 -22.93 -70.83 14.25
N GLY A 142 -22.73 -71.15 15.55
CA GLY A 142 -23.69 -71.11 16.67
C GLY A 142 -23.36 -71.95 17.92
N ASN A 143 -24.01 -71.56 19.03
CA ASN A 143 -24.49 -72.33 20.20
C ASN A 143 -23.52 -73.03 21.21
N PRO A 144 -23.97 -73.23 22.50
CA PRO A 144 -23.05 -73.04 23.64
C PRO A 144 -23.22 -73.96 24.90
N THR A 145 -22.47 -73.64 25.98
CA THR A 145 -22.70 -73.95 27.43
C THR A 145 -22.66 -75.41 27.94
N PRO A 146 -22.49 -75.66 29.27
CA PRO A 146 -21.74 -74.95 30.31
C PRO A 146 -20.56 -75.83 30.83
N PRO A 147 -20.54 -76.64 31.95
CA PRO A 147 -21.35 -76.75 33.18
C PRO A 147 -20.60 -76.23 34.46
N ARG A 148 -20.29 -77.09 35.46
CA ARG A 148 -19.80 -76.76 36.84
C ARG A 148 -19.25 -78.02 37.56
N SER A 149 -18.60 -77.83 38.72
CA SER A 149 -18.44 -78.78 39.86
C SER A 149 -17.10 -79.53 40.04
N GLN A 150 -16.89 -80.04 41.27
CA GLN A 150 -15.69 -80.74 41.78
C GLN A 150 -15.87 -82.28 41.79
N GLU A 151 -14.87 -82.98 42.36
CA GLU A 151 -14.91 -84.31 43.01
C GLU A 151 -14.43 -85.57 42.24
N ASN A 152 -13.19 -85.96 42.59
CA ASN A 152 -12.82 -87.24 43.24
C ASN A 152 -12.82 -88.62 42.51
N LEU A 153 -11.75 -89.38 42.83
CA LEU A 153 -11.62 -90.86 42.96
C LEU A 153 -11.41 -91.81 41.74
N LYS A 154 -10.22 -92.44 41.77
CA LYS A 154 -9.94 -93.91 41.71
C LYS A 154 -9.80 -94.71 40.38
N LEU A 155 -8.62 -95.37 40.29
CA LEU A 155 -8.34 -96.78 39.84
C LEU A 155 -8.53 -97.12 38.34
N SER A 156 -7.92 -98.18 37.75
CA SER A 156 -6.95 -99.20 38.24
C SER A 156 -5.57 -99.03 37.52
N SER A 157 -4.73 -99.97 37.04
CA SER A 157 -4.55 -101.46 36.98
C SER A 157 -3.15 -101.75 36.37
N SER A 158 -2.44 -102.89 36.47
CA SER A 158 -2.56 -104.14 37.28
C SER A 158 -1.33 -105.05 37.11
N GLY A 159 -0.90 -105.78 38.15
CA GLY A 159 -0.24 -107.11 38.05
C GLY A 159 1.30 -107.17 37.83
N THR A 160 2.00 -108.29 38.11
CA THR A 160 1.63 -109.61 38.74
C THR A 160 2.87 -110.39 39.24
N SER A 161 2.71 -111.23 40.30
CA SER A 161 3.60 -112.35 40.71
C SER A 161 5.00 -111.98 41.27
N SER A 162 5.78 -112.85 41.93
CA SER A 162 5.66 -114.30 42.18
C SER A 162 6.14 -114.73 43.60
N VAL A 163 6.18 -116.04 43.90
CA VAL A 163 6.22 -116.65 45.26
C VAL A 163 7.24 -117.81 45.38
N ASP A 164 7.81 -118.02 46.59
CA ASP A 164 8.58 -119.18 47.09
C ASP A 164 9.97 -119.52 46.44
N PRO A 165 10.85 -120.38 47.03
CA PRO A 165 10.74 -121.19 48.27
C PRO A 165 11.95 -121.10 49.28
N PRO A 166 11.83 -121.68 50.51
CA PRO A 166 12.96 -122.01 51.42
C PRO A 166 13.58 -123.40 51.12
N PRO A 167 14.85 -123.72 51.49
CA PRO A 167 15.25 -124.19 52.84
C PRO A 167 16.69 -123.71 53.25
N LYS A 168 17.42 -124.14 54.30
CA LYS A 168 17.49 -125.36 55.15
C LYS A 168 17.90 -125.06 56.62
N PHE A 169 17.76 -126.08 57.47
CA PHE A 169 18.39 -126.19 58.80
C PHE A 169 19.92 -126.17 58.76
N ASP A 170 20.55 -125.73 59.86
CA ASP A 170 21.53 -126.54 60.61
C ASP A 170 21.50 -126.14 62.10
N LEU A 171 21.76 -127.11 63.00
CA LEU A 171 21.79 -126.94 64.47
C LEU A 171 23.16 -127.38 65.00
N PRO A 172 23.73 -126.64 65.96
CA PRO A 172 24.03 -127.22 67.28
C PRO A 172 23.26 -126.47 68.39
N VAL A 173 22.48 -127.11 69.26
CA VAL A 173 22.89 -127.96 70.41
C VAL A 173 23.51 -127.15 71.55
N PHE A 174 22.78 -127.09 72.68
CA PHE A 174 23.16 -126.87 74.08
C PHE A 174 24.36 -125.93 74.37
N GLU A 175 24.23 -124.91 75.23
CA GLU A 175 23.80 -125.10 76.63
C GLU A 175 23.35 -123.78 77.32
N SER A 176 22.71 -123.91 78.49
CA SER A 176 22.45 -122.85 79.52
C SER A 176 21.34 -121.79 79.32
N SER A 177 20.49 -121.72 80.35
CA SER A 177 19.61 -120.63 80.83
C SER A 177 20.26 -119.21 80.78
N PRO A 178 19.49 -118.08 80.73
CA PRO A 178 18.26 -117.88 81.52
C PRO A 178 17.09 -117.07 80.92
N SER A 179 15.93 -117.19 81.58
CA SER A 179 14.68 -116.46 81.32
C SER A 179 14.69 -114.97 81.73
N HIS A 180 15.79 -114.27 81.48
CA HIS A 180 15.93 -112.81 81.70
C HIS A 180 16.23 -112.02 80.43
N GLN A 181 16.62 -112.69 79.34
CA GLN A 181 17.06 -112.03 78.12
C GLN A 181 15.87 -111.47 77.30
N THR A 182 14.76 -112.20 77.24
CA THR A 182 13.51 -111.75 76.60
C THR A 182 12.84 -110.58 77.32
N ASP A 183 12.89 -110.55 78.66
CA ASP A 183 12.44 -109.39 79.45
C ASP A 183 13.35 -108.18 79.26
N GLN A 184 14.64 -108.39 78.99
CA GLN A 184 15.54 -107.30 78.62
C GLN A 184 15.20 -106.76 77.23
N GLU A 185 15.04 -107.63 76.23
CA GLU A 185 14.60 -107.27 74.87
C GLU A 185 13.25 -106.55 74.87
N LEU A 186 12.30 -106.97 75.73
CA LEU A 186 11.00 -106.31 75.89
C LEU A 186 11.12 -104.93 76.58
N ARG A 187 12.03 -104.77 77.53
CA ARG A 187 12.34 -103.45 78.13
C ARG A 187 13.03 -102.53 77.13
N ASP A 188 13.98 -103.04 76.37
CA ASP A 188 14.69 -102.28 75.33
C ASP A 188 13.75 -101.90 74.18
N ALA A 189 12.83 -102.79 73.78
CA ALA A 189 11.77 -102.48 72.83
C ALA A 189 10.79 -101.42 73.35
N LYS A 190 10.37 -101.50 74.63
CA LYS A 190 9.52 -100.46 75.25
C LYS A 190 10.24 -99.12 75.37
N ALA A 191 11.51 -99.11 75.76
CA ALA A 191 12.34 -97.91 75.77
C ALA A 191 12.45 -97.31 74.35
N LYS A 192 12.67 -98.15 73.34
CA LYS A 192 12.75 -97.73 71.93
C LYS A 192 11.42 -97.23 71.38
N ILE A 193 10.28 -97.78 71.81
CA ILE A 193 8.94 -97.26 71.52
C ILE A 193 8.73 -95.89 72.18
N SER A 194 9.17 -95.71 73.44
CA SER A 194 9.13 -94.41 74.12
C SER A 194 9.99 -93.35 73.42
N ASP A 195 11.20 -93.73 73.01
CA ASP A 195 12.12 -92.88 72.24
C ASP A 195 11.52 -92.52 70.88
N LEU A 196 10.91 -93.49 70.17
CA LEU A 196 10.21 -93.26 68.91
C LEU A 196 8.96 -92.38 69.09
N SER A 197 8.22 -92.51 70.19
CA SER A 197 7.08 -91.63 70.51
C SER A 197 7.55 -90.19 70.74
N SER A 198 8.56 -89.99 71.59
CA SER A 198 9.15 -88.66 71.82
C SER A 198 9.77 -88.07 70.54
N ARG A 199 10.32 -88.93 69.66
CA ARG A 199 10.86 -88.52 68.36
C ARG A 199 9.75 -88.16 67.37
N ASN A 200 8.61 -88.86 67.40
CA ASN A 200 7.41 -88.50 66.61
C ASN A 200 6.78 -87.19 67.12
N GLU A 201 6.69 -86.97 68.43
CA GLU A 201 6.24 -85.69 69.01
C GLU A 201 7.14 -84.53 68.56
N LYS A 202 8.47 -84.72 68.62
CA LYS A 202 9.46 -83.74 68.12
C LYS A 202 9.38 -83.53 66.61
N LEU A 203 9.04 -84.56 65.83
CA LEU A 203 8.82 -84.44 64.37
C LEU A 203 7.50 -83.71 64.07
N ASN A 204 6.42 -84.01 64.78
CA ASN A 204 5.13 -83.34 64.62
C ASN A 204 5.20 -81.85 65.04
N ALA A 205 5.94 -81.53 66.09
CA ALA A 205 6.22 -80.14 66.48
C ALA A 205 6.98 -79.41 65.36
N ARG A 206 8.04 -80.01 64.80
CA ARG A 206 8.80 -79.45 63.68
C ARG A 206 8.00 -79.37 62.38
N LEU A 207 7.06 -80.27 62.13
CA LEU A 207 6.10 -80.17 61.03
C LEU A 207 5.17 -78.97 61.23
N GLY A 208 4.62 -78.76 62.42
CA GLY A 208 3.81 -77.58 62.73
C GLY A 208 4.59 -76.25 62.61
N GLU A 209 5.87 -76.23 63.01
CA GLU A 209 6.78 -75.10 62.74
C GLU A 209 6.97 -74.88 61.23
N GLN A 210 7.15 -75.96 60.47
CA GLN A 210 7.37 -75.93 59.03
C GLN A 210 6.11 -75.47 58.26
N ASP A 211 4.92 -75.95 58.63
CA ASP A 211 3.61 -75.53 58.10
C ASP A 211 3.37 -74.03 58.39
N PHE A 212 3.69 -73.57 59.59
CA PHE A 212 3.61 -72.15 59.94
C PHE A 212 4.59 -71.30 59.11
N ILE A 213 5.83 -71.77 58.93
CA ILE A 213 6.81 -71.11 58.06
C ILE A 213 6.31 -71.08 56.61
N GLU A 214 5.74 -72.16 56.08
CA GLU A 214 5.21 -72.23 54.72
C GLU A 214 4.01 -71.29 54.52
N CYS A 215 3.10 -71.22 55.49
CA CYS A 215 2.02 -70.24 55.50
C CYS A 215 2.57 -68.80 55.45
N MET A 216 3.56 -68.49 56.30
CA MET A 216 4.16 -67.15 56.35
C MET A 216 5.03 -66.81 55.14
N THR A 217 5.68 -67.78 54.48
CA THR A 217 6.41 -67.54 53.22
C THR A 217 5.45 -67.38 52.05
N LYS A 218 4.37 -68.17 51.97
CA LYS A 218 3.30 -68.00 50.98
C LYS A 218 2.61 -66.64 51.10
N GLU A 219 2.27 -66.20 52.31
CA GLU A 219 1.67 -64.87 52.53
C GLU A 219 2.65 -63.74 52.15
N LYS A 220 3.96 -63.93 52.35
CA LYS A 220 5.01 -63.01 51.83
C LYS A 220 5.09 -63.05 50.30
N LEU A 221 5.04 -64.23 49.69
CA LEU A 221 5.08 -64.42 48.24
C LEU A 221 3.89 -63.74 47.56
N GLU A 222 2.66 -63.93 48.07
CA GLU A 222 1.47 -63.24 47.55
C GLU A 222 1.54 -61.72 47.68
N ARG A 223 2.13 -61.19 48.77
CA ARG A 223 2.38 -59.75 48.93
C ARG A 223 3.46 -59.22 47.98
N VAL A 224 4.43 -60.03 47.60
CA VAL A 224 5.42 -59.69 46.56
C VAL A 224 4.78 -59.76 45.18
N GLN A 225 3.98 -60.78 44.87
CA GLN A 225 3.27 -60.90 43.59
C GLN A 225 2.32 -59.71 43.36
N LYS A 226 1.48 -59.38 44.34
CA LYS A 226 0.58 -58.20 44.27
C LYS A 226 1.33 -56.88 44.06
N LYS A 227 2.58 -56.77 44.53
CA LYS A 227 3.46 -55.61 44.21
C LYS A 227 4.04 -55.69 42.81
N LEU A 228 4.45 -56.87 42.34
CA LEU A 228 4.98 -57.09 41.00
C LEU A 228 3.92 -56.82 39.91
N ASP A 229 2.70 -57.32 40.10
CA ASP A 229 1.56 -57.11 39.21
C ASP A 229 1.23 -55.62 39.11
N LYS A 230 1.15 -54.94 40.27
CA LYS A 230 0.93 -53.49 40.35
C LYS A 230 2.05 -52.73 39.62
N LEU A 231 3.31 -53.01 39.93
CA LEU A 231 4.46 -52.34 39.32
C LEU A 231 4.55 -52.60 37.81
N SER A 232 4.13 -53.78 37.31
CA SER A 232 4.00 -53.97 35.86
C SER A 232 2.91 -53.09 35.28
N SER A 233 1.70 -53.06 35.88
CA SER A 233 0.62 -52.19 35.38
C SER A 233 0.99 -50.70 35.36
N GLU A 234 1.73 -50.24 36.38
CA GLU A 234 2.28 -48.87 36.42
C GLU A 234 3.32 -48.67 35.31
N LYS A 235 4.29 -49.57 35.16
CA LYS A 235 5.31 -49.57 34.08
C LYS A 235 4.68 -49.59 32.69
N ASP A 236 3.66 -50.42 32.46
CA ASP A 236 2.96 -50.56 31.17
C ASP A 236 2.13 -49.29 30.85
N SER A 237 1.51 -48.66 31.86
CA SER A 237 0.83 -47.37 31.71
C SER A 237 1.79 -46.21 31.40
N LEU A 238 2.97 -46.19 32.03
CA LEU A 238 4.04 -45.20 31.77
C LEU A 238 4.65 -45.36 30.38
N ILE A 239 4.83 -46.60 29.91
CA ILE A 239 5.24 -46.90 28.53
C ILE A 239 4.21 -46.35 27.54
N GLU A 240 2.92 -46.54 27.80
CA GLU A 240 1.86 -46.06 26.91
C GLU A 240 1.68 -44.53 26.94
N GLN A 241 1.95 -43.88 28.07
CA GLN A 241 2.04 -42.42 28.13
C GLN A 241 3.27 -41.90 27.34
N SER A 242 4.44 -42.51 27.54
CA SER A 242 5.68 -42.14 26.84
C SER A 242 5.54 -42.22 25.31
N LYS A 243 4.86 -43.25 24.77
CA LYS A 243 4.52 -43.33 23.34
C LYS A 243 3.68 -42.14 22.86
N LYS A 244 2.68 -41.73 23.63
CA LYS A 244 1.76 -40.62 23.28
C LYS A 244 2.47 -39.28 23.29
N ASP A 245 3.36 -39.05 24.26
CA ASP A 245 4.15 -37.83 24.33
C ASP A 245 5.25 -37.79 23.24
N LEU A 246 5.83 -38.94 22.87
CA LEU A 246 6.71 -39.06 21.69
C LEU A 246 5.97 -38.83 20.36
N ALA A 247 4.69 -39.22 20.24
CA ALA A 247 3.86 -38.93 19.07
C ALA A 247 3.62 -37.40 18.94
N ARG A 248 3.15 -36.77 20.03
CA ARG A 248 2.97 -35.31 20.13
C ARG A 248 4.24 -34.53 19.79
N GLN A 249 5.40 -34.99 20.26
CA GLN A 249 6.69 -34.35 19.93
C GLN A 249 7.02 -34.42 18.43
N ARG A 250 6.63 -35.49 17.72
CA ARG A 250 6.80 -35.59 16.26
C ARG A 250 5.84 -34.65 15.52
N GLU A 251 4.57 -34.64 15.91
CA GLU A 251 3.54 -33.75 15.35
C GLU A 251 3.95 -32.27 15.45
N LEU A 252 4.40 -31.84 16.64
CA LEU A 252 4.91 -30.48 16.88
C LEU A 252 6.19 -30.16 16.10
N MET A 253 7.07 -31.14 15.87
CA MET A 253 8.28 -30.96 15.07
C MET A 253 7.97 -30.86 13.57
N GLU A 254 6.97 -31.60 13.07
CA GLU A 254 6.46 -31.42 11.71
C GLU A 254 5.77 -30.06 11.52
N GLU A 255 4.91 -29.65 12.46
CA GLU A 255 4.27 -28.33 12.44
C GLU A 255 5.31 -27.21 12.43
N LYS A 256 6.29 -27.27 13.34
CA LYS A 256 7.43 -26.34 13.37
C LYS A 256 8.21 -26.32 12.06
N SER A 257 8.43 -27.48 11.43
CA SER A 257 9.10 -27.56 10.12
C SER A 257 8.29 -26.86 9.02
N ARG A 258 6.97 -27.09 8.97
CA ARG A 258 6.05 -26.44 8.02
C ARG A 258 6.00 -24.92 8.23
N LEU A 259 5.94 -24.45 9.46
CA LEU A 259 5.94 -23.02 9.81
C LEU A 259 7.27 -22.34 9.46
N VAL A 260 8.41 -22.99 9.71
CA VAL A 260 9.72 -22.49 9.28
C VAL A 260 9.81 -22.40 7.75
N GLU A 261 9.30 -23.39 7.03
CA GLU A 261 9.31 -23.37 5.55
C GLU A 261 8.35 -22.32 4.96
N GLN A 262 7.22 -22.07 5.61
CA GLN A 262 6.33 -20.97 5.21
C GLN A 262 7.01 -19.61 5.45
N SER A 263 7.59 -19.40 6.63
CA SER A 263 8.30 -18.16 6.98
C SER A 263 9.45 -17.84 6.00
N LYS A 264 10.17 -18.85 5.48
CA LYS A 264 11.18 -18.64 4.43
C LYS A 264 10.58 -18.06 3.14
N LYS A 265 9.40 -18.53 2.72
CA LYS A 265 8.68 -18.04 1.53
C LYS A 265 8.20 -16.62 1.75
N ASP A 266 7.63 -16.35 2.93
CA ASP A 266 7.15 -15.02 3.30
C ASP A 266 8.31 -14.00 3.30
N LEU A 267 9.48 -14.37 3.84
CA LEU A 267 10.71 -13.56 3.77
C LEU A 267 11.24 -13.39 2.33
N ALA A 268 11.06 -14.38 1.45
CA ALA A 268 11.46 -14.27 0.05
C ALA A 268 10.57 -13.27 -0.71
N VAL A 269 9.25 -13.36 -0.54
CA VAL A 269 8.27 -12.41 -1.09
C VAL A 269 8.51 -11.01 -0.53
N GLN A 270 8.75 -10.87 0.79
CA GLN A 270 9.05 -9.58 1.40
C GLN A 270 10.30 -8.94 0.79
N ARG A 271 11.36 -9.71 0.50
CA ARG A 271 12.56 -9.22 -0.18
C ARG A 271 12.30 -8.76 -1.61
N GLN A 272 11.52 -9.52 -2.37
CA GLN A 272 11.10 -9.15 -3.73
C GLN A 272 10.34 -7.81 -3.71
N LEU A 273 9.32 -7.69 -2.85
CA LEU A 273 8.56 -6.45 -2.69
C LEU A 273 9.42 -5.27 -2.25
N THR A 274 10.42 -5.45 -1.38
CA THR A 274 11.33 -4.34 -1.02
C THR A 274 12.22 -3.91 -2.18
N GLU A 275 12.63 -4.83 -3.05
CA GLU A 275 13.47 -4.53 -4.22
C GLU A 275 12.66 -3.87 -5.35
N GLU A 276 11.41 -4.32 -5.58
CA GLU A 276 10.47 -3.70 -6.51
C GLU A 276 10.13 -2.26 -6.08
N ASN A 277 9.83 -2.04 -4.79
CA ASN A 277 9.62 -0.69 -4.25
C ASN A 277 10.88 0.19 -4.38
N ARG A 278 12.09 -0.39 -4.22
CA ARG A 278 13.36 0.32 -4.41
C ARG A 278 13.56 0.73 -5.88
N ALA A 279 13.22 -0.14 -6.83
CA ALA A 279 13.29 0.13 -8.27
C ALA A 279 12.29 1.22 -8.67
N LEU A 280 11.00 1.08 -8.30
CA LEU A 280 9.95 2.08 -8.56
C LEU A 280 10.30 3.45 -7.97
N SER A 281 10.93 3.49 -6.79
CA SER A 281 11.42 4.73 -6.19
C SER A 281 12.53 5.41 -7.02
N GLN A 282 13.41 4.62 -7.65
CA GLN A 282 14.48 5.13 -8.53
C GLN A 282 13.93 5.58 -9.90
N GLU A 283 12.92 4.91 -10.44
CA GLU A 283 12.20 5.34 -11.64
C GLU A 283 11.47 6.65 -11.39
N MET A 284 10.72 6.77 -10.29
CA MET A 284 10.04 8.01 -9.89
C MET A 284 11.02 9.17 -9.66
N ALA A 285 12.18 8.92 -9.04
CA ALA A 285 13.24 9.91 -8.90
C ALA A 285 13.94 10.28 -10.22
N THR A 286 13.74 9.50 -11.29
CA THR A 286 14.29 9.76 -12.63
C THR A 286 13.27 10.50 -13.50
N LEU A 287 12.00 10.10 -13.46
CA LEU A 287 10.88 10.79 -14.10
C LEU A 287 10.73 12.23 -13.58
N LYS A 288 10.90 12.46 -12.27
CA LYS A 288 10.90 13.82 -11.70
C LYS A 288 11.98 14.72 -12.30
N ARG A 289 13.23 14.22 -12.39
CA ARG A 289 14.35 14.97 -13.00
C ARG A 289 14.15 15.21 -14.50
N GLN A 290 13.52 14.28 -15.22
CA GLN A 290 13.14 14.48 -16.62
C GLN A 290 12.05 15.55 -16.77
N LEU A 291 11.05 15.56 -15.89
CA LEU A 291 10.01 16.59 -15.86
C LEU A 291 10.56 17.98 -15.52
N GLU A 292 11.45 18.07 -14.53
CA GLU A 292 12.18 19.29 -14.15
C GLU A 292 13.03 19.82 -15.33
N SER A 293 13.74 18.94 -16.04
CA SER A 293 14.53 19.30 -17.22
C SER A 293 13.64 19.79 -18.38
N ALA A 294 12.52 19.11 -18.65
CA ALA A 294 11.59 19.49 -19.72
C ALA A 294 10.85 20.80 -19.41
N ALA A 295 10.58 21.11 -18.14
CA ALA A 295 10.04 22.40 -17.72
C ALA A 295 11.04 23.53 -17.99
N ALA A 296 12.30 23.37 -17.59
CA ALA A 296 13.36 24.35 -17.83
C ALA A 296 13.62 24.59 -19.33
N GLU A 297 13.56 23.54 -20.16
CA GLU A 297 13.62 23.65 -21.61
C GLU A 297 12.41 24.42 -22.19
N ASN A 298 11.20 24.17 -21.67
CA ASN A 298 10.00 24.90 -22.09
C ASN A 298 10.08 26.40 -21.77
N ASP A 299 10.61 26.76 -20.59
CA ASP A 299 10.78 28.15 -20.18
C ASP A 299 11.88 28.87 -20.99
N SER A 300 12.97 28.16 -21.36
CA SER A 300 13.97 28.71 -22.30
C SER A 300 13.36 29.00 -23.67
N LEU A 301 12.64 28.04 -24.25
CA LEU A 301 12.00 28.18 -25.56
C LEU A 301 10.92 29.27 -25.58
N ARG A 302 10.24 29.53 -24.45
CA ARG A 302 9.34 30.69 -24.30
C ARG A 302 10.11 32.00 -24.35
N GLY A 303 11.20 32.12 -23.61
CA GLY A 303 12.05 33.32 -23.63
C GLY A 303 12.63 33.62 -25.02
N GLU A 304 13.04 32.58 -25.76
CA GLU A 304 13.48 32.71 -27.16
C GLU A 304 12.34 33.19 -28.08
N LEU A 305 11.13 32.65 -27.91
CA LEU A 305 9.94 33.03 -28.69
C LEU A 305 9.48 34.46 -28.40
N ASP A 306 9.54 34.91 -27.14
CA ASP A 306 9.24 36.29 -26.75
C ASP A 306 10.26 37.27 -27.35
N CYS A 307 11.55 36.94 -27.30
CA CYS A 307 12.62 37.71 -27.95
C CYS A 307 12.41 37.82 -29.48
N MET A 308 12.13 36.70 -30.16
CA MET A 308 11.85 36.66 -31.60
C MET A 308 10.57 37.45 -31.97
N THR A 309 9.58 37.48 -31.08
CA THR A 309 8.34 38.25 -31.25
C THR A 309 8.58 39.76 -31.08
N ALA A 310 9.43 40.16 -30.14
CA ALA A 310 9.86 41.55 -29.96
C ALA A 310 10.70 42.04 -31.15
N GLU A 311 11.65 41.23 -31.64
CA GLU A 311 12.45 41.56 -32.82
C GLU A 311 11.57 41.71 -34.08
N ASN A 312 10.66 40.77 -34.34
CA ASN A 312 9.70 40.88 -35.45
C ASN A 312 8.85 42.15 -35.36
N SER A 313 8.46 42.57 -34.15
CA SER A 313 7.70 43.79 -33.93
C SER A 313 8.53 45.04 -34.22
N SER A 314 9.80 45.05 -33.81
CA SER A 314 10.77 46.12 -34.13
C SER A 314 11.03 46.24 -35.63
N LEU A 315 11.31 45.12 -36.31
CA LEU A 315 11.55 45.08 -37.76
C LEU A 315 10.33 45.55 -38.57
N ARG A 316 9.10 45.21 -38.13
CA ARG A 316 7.86 45.75 -38.73
C ARG A 316 7.74 47.26 -38.53
N GLY A 317 8.12 47.79 -37.38
CA GLY A 317 8.20 49.23 -37.11
C GLY A 317 9.17 49.95 -38.05
N ALA A 318 10.40 49.42 -38.18
CA ALA A 318 11.42 49.95 -39.08
C ALA A 318 10.97 49.92 -40.55
N LEU A 319 10.40 48.79 -41.01
CA LEU A 319 9.87 48.65 -42.37
C LEU A 319 8.76 49.66 -42.67
N ASN A 320 7.85 49.90 -41.72
CA ASN A 320 6.80 50.91 -41.85
C ASN A 320 7.39 52.33 -41.95
N SER A 321 8.43 52.64 -41.16
CA SER A 321 9.12 53.94 -41.21
C SER A 321 9.77 54.19 -42.57
N VAL A 322 10.57 53.25 -43.07
CA VAL A 322 11.21 53.33 -44.40
C VAL A 322 10.17 53.40 -45.52
N THR A 323 9.04 52.70 -45.37
CA THR A 323 7.91 52.76 -46.32
C THR A 323 7.21 54.12 -46.33
N ALA A 324 7.16 54.83 -45.20
CA ALA A 324 6.63 56.19 -45.12
C ALA A 324 7.60 57.22 -45.71
N GLU A 325 8.89 57.12 -45.36
CA GLU A 325 9.97 57.95 -45.90
C GLU A 325 10.06 57.84 -47.42
N ASN A 326 10.03 56.61 -47.98
CA ASN A 326 10.06 56.40 -49.43
C ASN A 326 8.82 56.98 -50.15
N LYS A 327 7.69 57.16 -49.45
CA LYS A 327 6.51 57.86 -50.00
C LYS A 327 6.70 59.38 -49.98
N SER A 328 7.30 59.94 -48.93
CA SER A 328 7.64 61.37 -48.86
C SER A 328 8.59 61.76 -49.98
N LEU A 329 9.72 61.05 -50.10
CA LEU A 329 10.74 61.29 -51.12
C LEU A 329 10.20 61.16 -52.56
N ARG A 330 9.22 60.27 -52.80
CA ARG A 330 8.52 60.19 -54.10
C ARG A 330 7.61 61.39 -54.37
N GLY A 331 6.97 61.93 -53.34
CA GLY A 331 6.17 63.15 -53.43
C GLY A 331 7.05 64.37 -53.71
N GLU A 332 8.14 64.52 -52.95
CA GLU A 332 9.14 65.57 -53.12
C GLU A 332 9.78 65.54 -54.53
N LEU A 333 10.16 64.35 -55.02
CA LEU A 333 10.63 64.15 -56.39
C LEU A 333 9.57 64.53 -57.44
N GLY A 334 8.30 64.25 -57.18
CA GLY A 334 7.18 64.66 -58.04
C GLY A 334 6.99 66.18 -58.09
N PHE A 335 7.09 66.87 -56.95
CA PHE A 335 7.06 68.34 -56.92
C PHE A 335 8.26 68.95 -57.66
N ALA A 336 9.47 68.45 -57.43
CA ALA A 336 10.67 68.92 -58.11
C ALA A 336 10.64 68.67 -59.63
N ALA A 337 9.99 67.60 -60.09
CA ALA A 337 9.78 67.36 -61.52
C ALA A 337 8.81 68.39 -62.13
N ALA A 338 7.68 68.66 -61.48
CA ALA A 338 6.71 69.66 -61.93
C ALA A 338 7.26 71.10 -61.88
N GLU A 339 8.12 71.42 -60.91
CA GLU A 339 8.82 72.70 -60.85
C GLU A 339 9.81 72.86 -62.01
N ASN A 340 10.57 71.82 -62.36
CA ASN A 340 11.44 71.84 -63.54
C ASN A 340 10.65 72.00 -64.85
N GLU A 341 9.50 71.34 -65.01
CA GLU A 341 8.62 71.51 -66.18
C GLU A 341 8.10 72.95 -66.29
N SER A 342 7.69 73.55 -65.16
CA SER A 342 7.28 74.96 -65.07
C SER A 342 8.41 75.93 -65.41
N LEU A 343 9.63 75.67 -64.92
CA LEU A 343 10.81 76.49 -65.20
C LEU A 343 11.27 76.37 -66.66
N GLN A 344 11.16 75.18 -67.27
CA GLN A 344 11.43 74.99 -68.70
C GLN A 344 10.42 75.77 -69.55
N GLY A 345 9.12 75.71 -69.24
CA GLY A 345 8.10 76.49 -69.94
C GLY A 345 8.32 78.01 -69.83
N GLN A 346 8.78 78.48 -68.67
CA GLN A 346 9.17 79.89 -68.48
C GLN A 346 10.41 80.27 -69.32
N LEU A 347 11.42 79.38 -69.38
CA LEU A 347 12.62 79.57 -70.20
C LEU A 347 12.27 79.61 -71.70
N ASP A 348 11.45 78.69 -72.18
CA ASP A 348 11.00 78.62 -73.58
C ASP A 348 10.21 79.89 -73.97
N SER A 349 9.36 80.40 -73.07
CA SER A 349 8.65 81.67 -73.27
C SER A 349 9.61 82.86 -73.31
N ALA A 350 10.61 82.92 -72.42
CA ALA A 350 11.61 83.99 -72.40
C ALA A 350 12.50 83.99 -73.66
N VAL A 351 12.84 82.80 -74.18
CA VAL A 351 13.54 82.64 -75.47
C VAL A 351 12.65 83.13 -76.62
N ALA A 352 11.36 82.79 -76.63
CA ALA A 352 10.42 83.25 -77.66
C ALA A 352 10.25 84.78 -77.67
N ASP A 353 10.11 85.42 -76.50
CA ASP A 353 10.03 86.88 -76.40
C ASP A 353 11.37 87.55 -76.73
N ASN A 354 12.53 86.97 -76.39
CA ASN A 354 13.82 87.51 -76.82
C ASN A 354 13.99 87.46 -78.34
N ASN A 355 13.68 86.33 -78.99
CA ASN A 355 13.72 86.20 -80.45
C ASN A 355 12.81 87.23 -81.15
N LYS A 356 11.66 87.54 -80.56
CA LYS A 356 10.71 88.56 -81.02
C LYS A 356 11.25 89.98 -80.83
N LEU A 357 11.90 90.27 -79.69
CA LEU A 357 12.58 91.55 -79.44
C LEU A 357 13.78 91.75 -80.37
N GLU A 358 14.55 90.70 -80.68
CA GLU A 358 15.61 90.73 -81.70
C GLU A 358 15.05 91.03 -83.09
N GLY A 359 13.94 90.39 -83.48
CA GLY A 359 13.23 90.70 -84.72
C GLY A 359 12.70 92.14 -84.78
N GLN A 360 12.17 92.67 -83.68
CA GLN A 360 11.74 94.07 -83.58
C GLN A 360 12.93 95.04 -83.67
N ASN A 361 14.04 94.77 -82.98
CA ASN A 361 15.27 95.55 -83.06
C ASN A 361 15.87 95.55 -84.48
N ALA A 362 15.83 94.41 -85.17
CA ALA A 362 16.26 94.32 -86.58
C ALA A 362 15.35 95.14 -87.51
N GLY A 363 14.03 95.14 -87.28
CA GLY A 363 13.08 96.00 -88.00
C GLY A 363 13.36 97.49 -87.78
N VAL A 364 13.48 97.93 -86.54
CA VAL A 364 13.79 99.33 -86.17
C VAL A 364 15.17 99.76 -86.69
N ALA A 365 16.16 98.86 -86.72
CA ALA A 365 17.45 99.13 -87.36
C ALA A 365 17.34 99.30 -88.89
N GLY A 366 16.39 98.60 -89.52
CA GLY A 366 16.01 98.80 -90.92
C GLY A 366 15.38 100.18 -91.16
N GLU A 367 14.33 100.52 -90.40
CA GLU A 367 13.67 101.84 -90.47
C GLU A 367 14.64 103.00 -90.19
N LEU A 368 15.53 102.83 -89.21
CA LEU A 368 16.60 103.80 -88.90
C LEU A 368 17.58 103.96 -90.06
N ARG A 369 17.88 102.88 -90.80
CA ARG A 369 18.74 102.93 -91.99
C ARG A 369 18.04 103.60 -93.18
N GLU A 370 16.78 103.25 -93.44
CA GLU A 370 15.98 103.88 -94.51
C GLU A 370 15.81 105.38 -94.26
N THR A 371 15.52 105.79 -93.03
CA THR A 371 15.43 107.22 -92.65
C THR A 371 16.79 107.93 -92.70
N GLN A 372 17.90 107.25 -92.38
CA GLN A 372 19.26 107.80 -92.60
C GLN A 372 19.59 108.01 -94.08
N ASP A 373 19.28 107.04 -94.95
CA ASP A 373 19.52 107.18 -96.40
C ASP A 373 18.57 108.21 -97.04
N ALA A 374 17.30 108.30 -96.61
CA ALA A 374 16.39 109.36 -97.02
C ALA A 374 16.86 110.76 -96.56
N LEU A 375 17.38 110.88 -95.34
CA LEU A 375 17.99 112.11 -94.82
C LEU A 375 19.28 112.48 -95.58
N ARG A 376 20.08 111.49 -95.99
CA ARG A 376 21.27 111.67 -96.84
C ARG A 376 20.87 112.22 -98.22
N VAL A 377 19.87 111.65 -98.88
CA VAL A 377 19.34 112.15 -100.16
C VAL A 377 18.78 113.57 -99.99
N SER A 378 18.03 113.83 -98.92
CA SER A 378 17.48 115.17 -98.62
C SER A 378 18.59 116.21 -98.44
N ARG A 379 19.67 115.88 -97.72
CA ARG A 379 20.88 116.73 -97.59
C ARG A 379 21.53 116.99 -98.95
N GLN A 380 21.68 115.97 -99.81
CA GLN A 380 22.24 116.13 -101.16
C GLN A 380 21.37 117.04 -102.04
N ILE A 381 20.04 116.95 -101.92
CA ILE A 381 19.10 117.85 -102.62
C ILE A 381 19.25 119.28 -102.09
N VAL A 382 19.30 119.49 -100.78
CA VAL A 382 19.53 120.82 -100.18
C VAL A 382 20.83 121.42 -100.69
N SER A 383 21.96 120.70 -100.64
CA SER A 383 23.24 121.19 -101.17
C SER A 383 23.33 121.28 -102.69
N HIS A 384 22.32 120.82 -103.44
CA HIS A 384 22.15 121.14 -104.86
C HIS A 384 21.32 122.42 -105.06
N LEU A 385 20.28 122.62 -104.26
CA LEU A 385 19.46 123.83 -104.26
C LEU A 385 20.25 125.04 -103.74
N GLU A 386 21.10 124.87 -102.73
CA GLU A 386 22.01 125.91 -102.21
C GLU A 386 22.98 126.39 -103.30
N ARG A 387 23.60 125.47 -104.06
CA ARG A 387 24.45 125.80 -105.21
C ARG A 387 23.66 126.52 -106.30
N LYS A 388 22.48 126.03 -106.68
CA LYS A 388 21.60 126.75 -107.63
C LYS A 388 21.22 128.15 -107.14
N LEU A 389 20.96 128.32 -105.85
CA LEU A 389 20.65 129.63 -105.26
C LEU A 389 21.88 130.55 -105.26
N GLN A 390 23.09 130.02 -105.07
CA GLN A 390 24.34 130.75 -105.23
C GLN A 390 24.57 131.14 -106.70
N ASP A 391 24.34 130.24 -107.66
CA ASP A 391 24.42 130.53 -109.11
C ASP A 391 23.43 131.62 -109.53
N GLU A 392 22.17 131.54 -109.11
CA GLU A 392 21.17 132.58 -109.42
C GLU A 392 21.47 133.91 -108.72
N ARG A 393 21.99 133.90 -107.48
CA ARG A 393 22.49 135.12 -106.83
C ARG A 393 23.68 135.72 -107.58
N ALA A 394 24.61 134.89 -108.06
CA ALA A 394 25.75 135.35 -108.85
C ALA A 394 25.29 135.92 -110.21
N LYS A 395 24.32 135.29 -110.89
CA LYS A 395 23.68 135.84 -112.09
C LYS A 395 22.98 137.17 -111.83
N LEU A 396 22.26 137.31 -110.72
CA LEU A 396 21.59 138.56 -110.34
C LEU A 396 22.60 139.68 -110.05
N VAL A 397 23.70 139.38 -109.35
CA VAL A 397 24.81 140.32 -109.12
C VAL A 397 25.48 140.71 -110.43
N LEU A 398 25.80 139.76 -111.32
CA LEU A 398 26.33 140.04 -112.65
C LEU A 398 25.36 140.91 -113.48
N ARG A 399 24.05 140.67 -113.38
CA ARG A 399 23.03 141.47 -114.07
C ARG A 399 22.97 142.90 -113.54
N ALA A 400 23.06 143.09 -112.23
CA ALA A 400 23.13 144.41 -111.60
C ALA A 400 24.44 145.17 -111.89
N LEU A 401 25.51 144.46 -112.25
CA LEU A 401 26.79 145.04 -112.70
C LEU A 401 26.84 145.33 -114.22
N TYR A 402 25.83 144.90 -114.99
CA TYR A 402 25.78 145.02 -116.45
C TYR A 402 24.50 145.68 -117.00
N THR A 403 23.63 146.23 -116.14
CA THR A 403 22.62 147.21 -116.55
C THR A 403 23.23 148.61 -116.62
N PRO A 404 23.21 149.29 -117.78
CA PRO A 404 23.77 150.64 -117.94
C PRO A 404 22.87 151.74 -117.36
#